data_AF-A0A195CUC7-F1
#
_entry.id   AF-A0A195CUC7-F1
#
_cell.length_a   1.000
_cell.length_b   1.000
_cell.length_c   1.000
_cell.angle_alpha   90.00
_cell.angle_beta   90.00
_cell.angle_gamma   90.00
#
_symmetry.space_group_name_H-M   'P 1'
#
loop_
_entity.id
_entity.type
_entity.pdbx_description
1 polymer ?
#
loop_
_entity_poly.entity_id
_entity_poly.type
_entity_poly.pdbx_seq_one_letter_code
_entity_poly.pdbx_strand_id
1 'polypeptide(L)'
;MWKRWQLFHATDFQSLMYPNFVFCYILGLFPYRINASTIETSRQRYILSTLFICVICIIDLICLHQIINTEAINFGGIIRTIEVTSFFITGGFIIFITYILNNPRIRVLLAMLESSSYLPPESYQKLSRWIHVKDIFGTSFLIIMQICTYYYKIHDYSIFSLLSTYMLLVVFSMNMQYINCVYILKDCFKRINNNLMHMQRIMENDIKPYVPSLICHMQRSQFLLIELRILKKQHLTLSNTVKMLNITFSPQLLATLAVTFTEITFELYKHLIQWRDGLSFILDDKMSDIHFLMSMGYEVLKIILIVWTCETNKNQVLEISTTIHDVLNHATNEQIKEELYLFSLQIMHCKNTLSTKGFSMNATLLAAVSNKSFALIK
;
A
#
# COMPACT_ATOMS: atom_id res chain seq x y z
N MET A 1 26.70 1.10 -9.87
CA MET A 1 27.03 0.14 -8.79
C MET A 1 26.02 0.32 -7.68
N TRP A 2 25.29 -0.74 -7.30
CA TRP A 2 24.44 -0.70 -6.10
C TRP A 2 25.33 -0.45 -4.87
N LYS A 3 25.01 0.56 -4.06
CA LYS A 3 25.47 0.54 -2.66
C LYS A 3 24.98 -0.76 -2.06
N ARG A 4 25.85 -1.48 -1.32
CA ARG A 4 25.54 -2.77 -0.68
C ARG A 4 24.20 -2.66 0.04
N TRP A 5 23.15 -3.25 -0.54
CA TRP A 5 21.87 -3.34 0.13
C TRP A 5 22.07 -4.18 1.38
N GLN A 6 21.61 -3.65 2.52
CA GLN A 6 21.66 -4.32 3.81
C GLN A 6 20.24 -4.41 4.36
N LEU A 7 19.86 -5.63 4.72
CA LEU A 7 18.56 -5.89 5.34
C LEU A 7 18.42 -5.05 6.63
N PHE A 8 17.29 -4.36 6.79
CA PHE A 8 16.96 -3.49 7.92
C PHE A 8 17.86 -2.24 8.12
N HIS A 9 18.67 -1.90 7.11
CA HIS A 9 19.59 -0.77 7.15
C HIS A 9 19.48 0.08 5.87
N ALA A 10 18.25 0.43 5.49
CA ALA A 10 18.05 1.33 4.36
C ALA A 10 18.53 2.75 4.68
N THR A 11 19.19 3.40 3.72
CA THR A 11 19.68 4.78 3.83
C THR A 11 18.98 5.72 2.85
N ASP A 12 18.22 5.18 1.91
CA ASP A 12 17.52 5.90 0.86
C ASP A 12 16.25 5.16 0.43
N PHE A 13 15.43 5.81 -0.38
CA PHE A 13 14.17 5.24 -0.89
C PHE A 13 14.39 3.93 -1.68
N GLN A 14 15.48 3.84 -2.44
CA GLN A 14 15.76 2.67 -3.29
C GLN A 14 16.08 1.43 -2.45
N SER A 15 16.94 1.57 -1.45
CA SER A 15 17.28 0.51 -0.49
C SER A 15 16.09 0.10 0.37
N LEU A 16 15.18 1.04 0.66
CA LEU A 16 13.95 0.79 1.42
C LEU A 16 12.93 -0.03 0.62
N MET A 17 12.74 0.29 -0.67
CA MET A 17 11.78 -0.39 -1.55
C MET A 17 12.35 -1.66 -2.19
N TYR A 18 13.62 -1.96 -1.94
CA TYR A 18 14.37 -3.02 -2.61
C TYR A 18 13.72 -4.41 -2.54
N PRO A 19 13.23 -4.92 -1.39
CA PRO A 19 12.60 -6.23 -1.35
C PRO A 19 11.43 -6.34 -2.32
N ASN A 20 10.53 -5.35 -2.28
CA ASN A 20 9.38 -5.29 -3.17
C ASN A 20 9.77 -5.14 -4.65
N PHE A 21 10.82 -4.37 -4.95
CA PHE A 21 11.32 -4.23 -6.33
C PHE A 21 11.90 -5.53 -6.88
N VAL A 22 12.60 -6.30 -6.05
CA VAL A 22 13.10 -7.64 -6.42
C VAL A 22 11.93 -8.58 -6.70
N PHE A 23 10.90 -8.61 -5.85
CA PHE A 23 9.71 -9.44 -6.09
C PHE A 23 8.96 -9.02 -7.36
N CYS A 24 8.71 -7.72 -7.55
CA CYS A 24 8.11 -7.21 -8.79
C CYS A 24 8.94 -7.57 -10.03
N TYR A 25 10.27 -7.59 -9.92
CA TYR A 25 11.16 -7.96 -11.02
C TYR A 25 11.06 -9.45 -11.36
N ILE A 26 11.07 -10.33 -10.35
CA ILE A 26 10.89 -11.78 -10.52
C ILE A 26 9.54 -12.09 -11.17
N LEU A 27 8.48 -11.37 -10.79
CA LEU A 27 7.14 -11.52 -11.36
C LEU A 27 6.98 -10.88 -12.75
N GLY A 28 8.01 -10.25 -13.31
CA GLY A 28 7.92 -9.58 -14.61
C GLY A 28 7.10 -8.28 -14.60
N LEU A 29 6.83 -7.69 -13.44
CA LEU A 29 6.03 -6.47 -13.24
C LEU A 29 6.87 -5.19 -13.11
N PHE A 30 8.19 -5.32 -13.27
CA PHE A 30 9.17 -4.24 -13.06
C PHE A 30 10.01 -3.98 -14.33
N PRO A 31 9.41 -3.39 -15.39
CA PRO A 31 10.10 -3.15 -16.66
C PRO A 31 11.10 -1.96 -16.62
N TYR A 32 11.45 -1.46 -15.45
CA TYR A 32 12.27 -0.27 -15.27
C TYR A 32 13.65 -0.59 -14.72
N ARG A 33 14.60 0.31 -14.99
CA ARG A 33 15.98 0.30 -14.52
C ARG A 33 16.13 1.36 -13.43
N ILE A 34 16.78 0.98 -12.35
CA ILE A 34 17.13 1.89 -11.26
C ILE A 34 18.58 2.29 -11.45
N ASN A 35 18.81 3.59 -11.66
CA ASN A 35 20.11 4.23 -11.59
C ASN A 35 20.25 4.93 -10.23
N ALA A 36 21.44 5.39 -9.86
CA ALA A 36 21.75 5.90 -8.51
C ALA A 36 20.79 7.00 -8.00
N SER A 37 20.16 7.77 -8.90
CA SER A 37 19.19 8.82 -8.56
C SER A 37 17.94 8.84 -9.43
N THR A 38 17.79 7.94 -10.42
CA THR A 38 16.66 7.95 -11.37
C THR A 38 16.06 6.56 -11.57
N ILE A 39 14.76 6.53 -11.84
CA ILE A 39 14.03 5.33 -12.25
C ILE A 39 13.60 5.54 -13.70
N GLU A 40 14.15 4.75 -14.61
CA GLU A 40 13.97 4.91 -16.06
C GLU A 40 13.33 3.66 -16.67
N THR A 41 12.52 3.85 -17.70
CA THR A 41 11.96 2.74 -18.48
C THR A 41 13.07 2.05 -19.27
N SER A 42 13.10 0.71 -19.22
CA SER A 42 14.01 -0.07 -20.07
C SER A 42 13.21 -0.71 -21.19
N ARG A 43 13.49 -0.31 -22.44
CA ARG A 43 12.78 -0.85 -23.63
C ARG A 43 12.83 -2.38 -23.68
N GLN A 44 14.00 -2.97 -23.40
CA GLN A 44 14.18 -4.42 -23.42
C GLN A 44 13.36 -5.12 -22.32
N ARG A 45 13.40 -4.61 -21.08
CA ARG A 45 12.61 -5.17 -19.97
C ARG A 45 11.11 -4.99 -20.19
N TYR A 46 10.72 -3.90 -20.83
CA TYR A 46 9.33 -3.66 -21.20
C TYR A 46 8.83 -4.71 -22.20
N ILE A 47 9.59 -4.97 -23.28
CA ILE A 47 9.24 -6.03 -24.25
C ILE A 47 9.13 -7.40 -23.57
N LEU A 48 10.09 -7.74 -22.72
CA LEU A 48 10.08 -9.02 -21.99
C LEU A 48 8.86 -9.13 -21.06
N SER A 49 8.56 -8.07 -20.30
CA SER A 49 7.38 -7.97 -19.42
C SER A 49 6.07 -8.12 -20.21
N THR A 50 5.96 -7.45 -21.37
CA THR A 50 4.79 -7.56 -22.24
C THR A 50 4.60 -8.98 -22.73
N LEU A 51 5.64 -9.63 -23.26
CA LEU A 51 5.55 -11.03 -23.73
C LEU A 51 5.14 -11.97 -22.62
N PHE A 52 5.74 -11.83 -21.44
CA PHE A 52 5.42 -12.66 -20.27
C PHE A 52 3.95 -12.49 -19.84
N ILE A 53 3.47 -11.25 -19.73
CA ILE A 53 2.09 -10.96 -19.32
C ILE A 53 1.09 -11.43 -20.40
N CYS A 54 1.41 -11.30 -21.68
CA CYS A 54 0.57 -11.83 -22.76
C CYS A 54 0.40 -13.36 -22.63
N VAL A 55 1.48 -14.10 -22.37
CA VAL A 55 1.41 -15.56 -22.14
C VAL A 55 0.52 -15.87 -20.94
N ILE A 56 0.70 -15.19 -19.82
CA ILE A 56 -0.13 -15.39 -18.62
C ILE A 56 -1.60 -15.11 -18.91
N CYS A 57 -1.93 -14.02 -19.62
CA CYS A 57 -3.32 -13.71 -19.98
C CYS A 57 -3.94 -14.78 -20.89
N ILE A 58 -3.18 -15.35 -21.83
CA ILE A 58 -3.67 -16.45 -22.67
C ILE A 58 -3.96 -17.69 -21.81
N ILE A 59 -3.05 -18.04 -20.89
CA ILE A 59 -3.23 -19.18 -19.98
C ILE A 59 -4.45 -18.94 -19.08
N ASP A 60 -4.64 -17.74 -18.56
CA ASP A 60 -5.80 -17.35 -17.74
C ASP A 60 -7.11 -17.51 -18.52
N LEU A 61 -7.17 -17.07 -19.78
CA LEU A 61 -8.34 -17.26 -20.64
C LEU A 61 -8.62 -18.75 -20.93
N ILE A 62 -7.57 -19.56 -21.15
CA ILE A 62 -7.72 -21.02 -21.34
C ILE A 62 -8.27 -21.65 -20.06
N CYS A 63 -7.75 -21.27 -18.89
CA CYS A 63 -8.21 -21.75 -17.59
C CYS A 63 -9.68 -21.38 -17.37
N LEU A 64 -10.07 -20.12 -17.61
CA LEU A 64 -11.46 -19.67 -17.51
C LEU A 64 -12.39 -20.42 -18.47
N HIS A 65 -11.96 -20.65 -19.70
CA HIS A 65 -12.75 -21.42 -20.67
C HIS A 65 -12.96 -22.87 -20.19
N GLN A 66 -11.93 -23.51 -19.65
CA GLN A 66 -12.03 -24.86 -19.09
C GLN A 66 -12.99 -24.92 -17.90
N ILE A 67 -12.93 -23.93 -16.98
CA ILE A 67 -13.80 -23.86 -15.81
C ILE A 67 -15.28 -23.66 -16.19
N ILE A 68 -15.56 -22.81 -17.20
CA ILE A 68 -16.93 -22.43 -17.55
C ILE A 68 -17.60 -23.46 -18.47
N ASN A 69 -16.89 -23.92 -19.51
CA ASN A 69 -17.50 -24.70 -20.60
C ASN A 69 -17.31 -26.20 -20.48
N THR A 70 -16.30 -26.66 -19.73
CA THR A 70 -15.94 -28.07 -19.72
C THR A 70 -16.33 -28.65 -18.36
N GLU A 71 -17.27 -29.60 -18.33
CA GLU A 71 -17.54 -30.43 -17.15
C GLU A 71 -16.30 -31.27 -16.72
N ALA A 72 -15.18 -31.18 -17.46
CA ALA A 72 -13.91 -31.84 -17.17
C ALA A 72 -13.29 -31.47 -15.82
N ILE A 73 -13.70 -30.35 -15.20
CA ILE A 73 -13.19 -29.92 -13.90
C ILE A 73 -14.35 -29.70 -12.94
N ASN A 74 -14.71 -30.76 -12.22
CA ASN A 74 -15.74 -30.68 -11.21
C ASN A 74 -15.09 -30.32 -9.86
N PHE A 75 -15.14 -29.05 -9.46
CA PHE A 75 -14.65 -28.59 -8.15
C PHE A 75 -15.51 -29.08 -6.96
N GLY A 76 -16.40 -30.04 -7.16
CA GLY A 76 -17.24 -30.64 -6.14
C GLY A 76 -18.55 -29.87 -5.87
N GLY A 77 -18.79 -28.72 -6.51
CA GLY A 77 -20.07 -28.01 -6.42
C GLY A 77 -20.09 -26.64 -7.12
N ILE A 78 -21.29 -26.19 -7.54
CA ILE A 78 -21.54 -24.92 -8.26
C ILE A 78 -20.90 -23.72 -7.53
N ILE A 79 -20.95 -23.72 -6.21
CA ILE A 79 -20.48 -22.63 -5.35
C ILE A 79 -18.97 -22.45 -5.48
N ARG A 80 -18.21 -23.55 -5.48
CA ARG A 80 -16.75 -23.51 -5.65
C ARG A 80 -16.35 -23.14 -7.07
N THR A 81 -17.14 -23.53 -8.07
CA THR A 81 -16.93 -23.09 -9.46
C THR A 81 -17.10 -21.57 -9.60
N ILE A 82 -18.14 -20.98 -8.96
CA ILE A 82 -18.37 -19.53 -8.98
C ILE A 82 -17.23 -18.78 -8.30
N GLU A 83 -16.79 -19.24 -7.13
CA GLU A 83 -15.66 -18.65 -6.40
C GLU A 83 -14.37 -18.66 -7.22
N VAL A 84 -13.99 -19.83 -7.75
CA VAL A 84 -12.77 -19.98 -8.55
C VAL A 84 -12.85 -19.13 -9.83
N THR A 85 -14.01 -19.09 -10.48
CA THR A 85 -14.23 -18.24 -11.66
C THR A 85 -14.09 -16.75 -11.30
N SER A 86 -14.69 -16.32 -10.20
CA SER A 86 -14.58 -14.94 -9.70
C SER A 86 -13.12 -14.57 -9.39
N PHE A 87 -12.37 -15.50 -8.79
CA PHE A 87 -10.96 -15.32 -8.49
C PHE A 87 -10.13 -15.11 -9.77
N PHE A 88 -10.26 -15.98 -10.76
CA PHE A 88 -9.50 -15.88 -12.02
C PHE A 88 -9.88 -14.62 -12.82
N ILE A 89 -11.18 -14.31 -12.96
CA ILE A 89 -11.62 -13.08 -13.65
C ILE A 89 -11.01 -11.84 -13.01
N THR A 90 -11.07 -11.75 -11.68
CA THR A 90 -10.60 -10.54 -10.99
C THR A 90 -9.09 -10.50 -10.88
N GLY A 91 -8.42 -11.65 -10.72
CA GLY A 91 -6.97 -11.78 -10.78
C GLY A 91 -6.42 -11.35 -12.15
N GLY A 92 -7.03 -11.86 -13.24
CA GLY A 92 -6.69 -11.47 -14.61
C GLY A 92 -6.87 -9.97 -14.84
N PHE A 93 -7.97 -9.40 -14.34
CA PHE A 93 -8.19 -7.95 -14.35
C PHE A 93 -7.06 -7.20 -13.61
N ILE A 94 -6.65 -7.66 -12.42
CA ILE A 94 -5.58 -7.04 -11.65
C ILE A 94 -4.24 -7.10 -12.41
N ILE A 95 -3.87 -8.23 -13.01
CA ILE A 95 -2.65 -8.34 -13.85
C ILE A 95 -2.70 -7.32 -14.99
N PHE A 96 -3.82 -7.30 -15.72
CA PHE A 96 -3.98 -6.44 -16.89
C PHE A 96 -3.89 -4.95 -16.53
N ILE A 97 -4.59 -4.54 -15.48
CA ILE A 97 -4.54 -3.17 -14.96
C ILE A 97 -3.15 -2.81 -14.44
N THR A 98 -2.49 -3.72 -13.75
CA THR A 98 -1.12 -3.54 -13.25
C THR A 98 -0.15 -3.24 -14.40
N TYR A 99 -0.30 -3.95 -15.52
CA TYR A 99 0.49 -3.72 -16.73
C TYR A 99 0.23 -2.34 -17.35
N ILE A 100 -1.04 -1.98 -17.57
CA ILE A 100 -1.42 -0.68 -18.13
C ILE A 100 -0.86 0.47 -17.28
N LEU A 101 -0.89 0.30 -15.96
CA LEU A 101 -0.48 1.32 -15.00
C LEU A 101 1.02 1.37 -14.74
N ASN A 102 1.86 0.60 -15.45
CA ASN A 102 3.32 0.62 -15.29
C ASN A 102 3.90 2.04 -15.45
N ASN A 103 3.49 2.78 -16.48
CA ASN A 103 3.99 4.14 -16.72
C ASN A 103 3.56 5.14 -15.62
N PRO A 104 2.26 5.22 -15.24
CA PRO A 104 1.84 5.96 -14.05
C PRO A 104 2.57 5.56 -12.76
N ARG A 105 2.80 4.26 -12.53
CA ARG A 105 3.52 3.73 -11.35
C ARG A 105 4.94 4.25 -11.28
N ILE A 106 5.67 4.32 -12.40
CA ILE A 106 7.02 4.91 -12.44
C ILE A 106 6.98 6.38 -12.02
N ARG A 107 6.00 7.16 -12.52
CA ARG A 107 5.84 8.56 -12.12
C ARG A 107 5.57 8.72 -10.62
N VAL A 108 4.75 7.84 -10.04
CA VAL A 108 4.52 7.81 -8.59
C VAL A 108 5.83 7.50 -7.85
N LEU A 109 6.58 6.48 -8.26
CA LEU A 109 7.85 6.14 -7.62
C LEU A 109 8.90 7.25 -7.71
N LEU A 110 8.95 7.99 -8.83
CA LEU A 110 9.80 9.16 -8.98
C LEU A 110 9.36 10.31 -8.05
N ALA A 111 8.06 10.61 -8.00
CA ALA A 111 7.52 11.62 -7.09
C ALA A 111 7.78 11.24 -5.62
N MET A 112 7.74 9.94 -5.30
CA MET A 112 8.09 9.41 -3.98
C MET A 112 9.57 9.54 -3.67
N LEU A 113 10.45 9.23 -4.63
CA LEU A 113 11.89 9.43 -4.50
C LEU A 113 12.23 10.90 -4.20
N GLU A 114 11.63 11.83 -4.95
CA GLU A 114 11.80 13.28 -4.75
C GLU A 114 11.24 13.71 -3.38
N SER A 115 10.02 13.29 -3.05
CA SER A 115 9.34 13.69 -1.80
C SER A 115 9.99 13.10 -0.55
N SER A 116 10.59 11.92 -0.63
CA SER A 116 11.27 11.26 0.48
C SER A 116 12.73 11.66 0.62
N SER A 117 13.33 12.35 -0.37
CA SER A 117 14.70 12.88 -0.29
C SER A 117 14.92 13.82 0.91
N TYR A 118 13.84 14.43 1.40
CA TYR A 118 13.84 15.26 2.58
C TYR A 118 14.01 14.46 3.88
N LEU A 119 13.73 13.15 3.92
CA LEU A 119 13.87 12.36 5.15
C LEU A 119 15.33 12.15 5.56
N PRO A 120 15.66 12.22 6.86
CA PRO A 120 17.01 11.89 7.32
C PRO A 120 17.27 10.37 7.22
N PRO A 121 18.54 9.93 7.11
CA PRO A 121 18.90 8.51 7.05
C PRO A 121 18.36 7.67 8.22
N GLU A 122 18.27 8.24 9.41
CA GLU A 122 17.73 7.56 10.60
C GLU A 122 16.24 7.17 10.41
N SER A 123 15.45 8.01 9.74
CA SER A 123 14.08 7.70 9.39
C SER A 123 14.02 6.50 8.44
N TYR A 124 14.90 6.44 7.43
CA TYR A 124 14.98 5.30 6.52
C TYR A 124 15.33 4.00 7.24
N GLN A 125 16.26 4.03 8.19
CA GLN A 125 16.62 2.86 8.96
C GLN A 125 15.43 2.35 9.78
N LYS A 126 14.70 3.25 10.45
CA LYS A 126 13.49 2.90 11.22
C LYS A 126 12.39 2.33 10.32
N LEU A 127 12.12 2.97 9.18
CA LEU A 127 11.15 2.52 8.19
C LEU A 127 11.52 1.13 7.64
N SER A 128 12.80 0.89 7.39
CA SER A 128 13.27 -0.37 6.79
C SER A 128 13.04 -1.59 7.65
N ARG A 129 13.10 -1.45 8.97
CA ARG A 129 12.76 -2.55 9.89
C ARG A 129 11.33 -3.02 9.66
N TRP A 130 10.37 -2.10 9.60
CA TRP A 130 8.97 -2.47 9.42
C TRP A 130 8.68 -2.95 7.99
N ILE A 131 9.13 -2.21 6.98
CA ILE A 131 8.85 -2.53 5.56
C ILE A 131 9.50 -3.86 5.16
N HIS A 132 10.78 -4.08 5.48
CA HIS A 132 11.46 -5.31 5.06
C HIS A 132 10.90 -6.52 5.80
N VAL A 133 10.62 -6.42 7.11
CA VAL A 133 9.99 -7.51 7.88
C VAL A 133 8.65 -7.84 7.25
N LYS A 134 7.75 -6.85 7.12
CA LYS A 134 6.42 -7.07 6.55
C LYS A 134 6.47 -7.75 5.17
N ASP A 135 7.28 -7.21 4.26
CA ASP A 135 7.33 -7.70 2.87
C ASP A 135 7.91 -9.12 2.80
N ILE A 136 9.00 -9.39 3.51
CA ILE A 136 9.66 -10.70 3.48
C ILE A 136 8.78 -11.75 4.17
N PHE A 137 8.25 -11.46 5.35
CA PHE A 137 7.40 -12.39 6.07
C PHE A 137 6.10 -12.66 5.31
N GLY A 138 5.46 -11.63 4.75
CA GLY A 138 4.23 -11.80 3.99
C GLY A 138 4.43 -12.61 2.70
N THR A 139 5.50 -12.37 1.95
CA THR A 139 5.81 -13.19 0.77
C THR A 139 6.13 -14.63 1.16
N SER A 140 6.92 -14.83 2.21
CA SER A 140 7.29 -16.18 2.68
C SER A 140 6.06 -16.96 3.14
N PHE A 141 5.18 -16.31 3.90
CA PHE A 141 3.91 -16.88 4.36
C PHE A 141 3.04 -17.33 3.18
N LEU A 142 2.87 -16.48 2.16
CA LEU A 142 2.09 -16.81 0.96
C LEU A 142 2.66 -18.00 0.21
N ILE A 143 3.98 -18.03 0.00
CA ILE A 143 4.63 -19.14 -0.70
C ILE A 143 4.44 -20.44 0.08
N ILE A 144 4.64 -20.43 1.40
CA ILE A 144 4.45 -21.61 2.25
C ILE A 144 2.99 -22.09 2.19
N MET A 145 2.02 -21.17 2.31
CA MET A 145 0.59 -21.50 2.20
C MET A 145 0.26 -22.16 0.87
N GLN A 146 0.80 -21.65 -0.25
CA GLN A 146 0.57 -22.23 -1.58
C GLN A 146 1.24 -23.58 -1.75
N ILE A 147 2.47 -23.77 -1.24
CA ILE A 147 3.14 -25.06 -1.23
C ILE A 147 2.31 -26.09 -0.46
N CYS A 148 1.84 -25.75 0.75
CA CYS A 148 0.97 -26.63 1.54
C CYS A 148 -0.31 -27.01 0.78
N THR A 149 -0.91 -26.03 0.07
CA THR A 149 -2.12 -26.25 -0.73
C THR A 149 -1.86 -27.19 -1.92
N TYR A 150 -0.72 -27.01 -2.60
CA TYR A 150 -0.30 -27.84 -3.72
C TYR A 150 -0.04 -29.29 -3.30
N TYR A 151 0.66 -29.51 -2.19
CA TYR A 151 0.92 -30.85 -1.66
C TYR A 151 -0.36 -31.57 -1.22
N TYR A 152 -1.33 -30.84 -0.67
CA TYR A 152 -2.59 -31.43 -0.18
C TYR A 152 -3.60 -31.76 -1.30
N LYS A 153 -3.64 -30.98 -2.39
CA LYS A 153 -4.62 -31.13 -3.49
C LYS A 153 -4.08 -31.89 -4.72
N ILE A 154 -3.42 -33.03 -4.52
CA ILE A 154 -2.62 -33.77 -5.53
C ILE A 154 -3.13 -33.79 -7.01
N HIS A 155 -2.17 -33.48 -7.89
CA HIS A 155 -1.92 -33.78 -9.32
C HIS A 155 -2.80 -33.29 -10.48
N ASP A 156 -4.13 -33.25 -10.43
CA ASP A 156 -4.89 -33.02 -11.69
C ASP A 156 -4.92 -31.56 -12.19
N TYR A 157 -4.50 -30.58 -11.36
CA TYR A 157 -4.66 -29.15 -11.65
C TYR A 157 -3.36 -28.32 -11.56
N SER A 158 -2.22 -28.90 -11.98
CA SER A 158 -0.91 -28.26 -11.81
C SER A 158 -0.79 -26.86 -12.45
N ILE A 159 -1.40 -26.64 -13.63
CA ILE A 159 -1.37 -25.34 -14.32
C ILE A 159 -2.23 -24.31 -13.58
N PHE A 160 -3.42 -24.69 -13.11
CA PHE A 160 -4.29 -23.80 -12.34
C PHE A 160 -3.62 -23.35 -11.04
N SER A 161 -3.00 -24.28 -10.31
CA SER A 161 -2.31 -23.96 -9.06
C SER A 161 -1.13 -23.00 -9.27
N LEU A 162 -0.34 -23.21 -10.33
CA LEU A 162 0.74 -22.29 -10.71
C LEU A 162 0.22 -20.90 -11.06
N LEU A 163 -0.83 -20.82 -11.88
CA LEU A 163 -1.44 -19.55 -12.25
C LEU A 163 -2.05 -18.83 -11.04
N SER A 164 -2.80 -19.54 -10.19
CA SER A 164 -3.36 -18.96 -8.96
C SER A 164 -2.27 -18.45 -8.02
N THR A 165 -1.16 -19.18 -7.87
CA THR A 165 -0.01 -18.73 -7.08
C THR A 165 0.58 -17.44 -7.65
N TYR A 166 0.75 -17.38 -8.97
CA TYR A 166 1.22 -16.17 -9.64
C TYR A 166 0.28 -14.98 -9.42
N MET A 167 -1.03 -15.17 -9.60
CA MET A 167 -2.07 -14.16 -9.35
C MET A 167 -1.98 -13.60 -7.93
N LEU A 168 -1.92 -14.48 -6.92
CA LEU A 168 -1.82 -14.08 -5.51
C LEU A 168 -0.54 -13.29 -5.22
N LEU A 169 0.60 -13.71 -5.79
CA LEU A 169 1.87 -12.99 -5.64
C LEU A 169 1.84 -11.61 -6.31
N VAL A 170 1.19 -11.48 -7.47
CA VAL A 170 0.99 -10.19 -8.16
C VAL A 170 0.15 -9.26 -7.27
N VAL A 171 -1.00 -9.73 -6.79
CA VAL A 171 -1.90 -8.97 -5.91
C VAL A 171 -1.14 -8.52 -4.65
N PHE A 172 -0.44 -9.44 -3.99
CA PHE A 172 0.34 -9.15 -2.80
C PHE A 172 1.42 -8.09 -3.06
N SER A 173 2.23 -8.27 -4.10
CA SER A 173 3.34 -7.36 -4.41
C SER A 173 2.85 -5.92 -4.62
N MET A 174 1.71 -5.77 -5.29
CA MET A 174 1.16 -4.44 -5.57
C MET A 174 0.52 -3.80 -4.34
N ASN A 175 -0.14 -4.59 -3.49
CA ASN A 175 -0.63 -4.12 -2.19
C ASN A 175 0.52 -3.69 -1.29
N MET A 176 1.61 -4.47 -1.23
CA MET A 176 2.80 -4.10 -0.48
C MET A 176 3.46 -2.84 -1.03
N GLN A 177 3.54 -2.68 -2.36
CA GLN A 177 4.03 -1.44 -2.98
C GLN A 177 3.21 -0.22 -2.55
N TYR A 178 1.88 -0.34 -2.58
CA TYR A 178 0.99 0.73 -2.14
C TYR A 178 1.19 1.06 -0.66
N ILE A 179 1.14 0.05 0.22
CA ILE A 179 1.31 0.21 1.67
C ILE A 179 2.65 0.87 1.99
N ASN A 180 3.74 0.42 1.36
CA ASN A 180 5.08 0.97 1.57
C ASN A 180 5.12 2.45 1.17
N CYS A 181 4.52 2.79 0.03
CA CYS A 181 4.40 4.18 -0.42
C CYS A 181 3.61 5.04 0.60
N VAL A 182 2.43 4.59 1.03
CA VAL A 182 1.63 5.34 2.02
C VAL A 182 2.38 5.51 3.34
N TYR A 183 3.08 4.47 3.80
CA TYR A 183 3.84 4.51 5.04
C TYR A 183 5.02 5.49 4.97
N ILE A 184 5.70 5.59 3.83
CA ILE A 184 6.74 6.60 3.59
C ILE A 184 6.14 8.02 3.57
N LEU A 185 4.99 8.22 2.91
CA LEU A 185 4.31 9.52 2.88
C LEU A 185 3.93 9.99 4.30
N LYS A 186 3.46 9.08 5.15
CA LYS A 186 3.17 9.36 6.55
C LYS A 186 4.40 9.94 7.26
N ASP A 187 5.57 9.31 7.13
CA ASP A 187 6.78 9.80 7.77
C ASP A 187 7.26 11.13 7.17
N CYS A 188 7.05 11.37 5.87
CA CYS A 188 7.29 12.69 5.27
C CYS A 188 6.38 13.78 5.86
N PHE A 189 5.08 13.51 6.01
CA PHE A 189 4.15 14.43 6.67
C PHE A 189 4.55 14.67 8.13
N LYS A 190 4.93 13.61 8.85
CA LYS A 190 5.42 13.71 10.22
C LYS A 190 6.65 14.61 10.34
N ARG A 191 7.55 14.57 9.36
CA ARG A 191 8.72 15.46 9.32
C ARG A 191 8.31 16.93 9.17
N ILE A 192 7.35 17.23 8.31
CA ILE A 192 6.81 18.60 8.20
C ILE A 192 6.22 19.04 9.54
N ASN A 193 5.44 18.17 10.19
CA ASN A 193 4.85 18.47 11.49
C ASN A 193 5.90 18.78 12.57
N ASN A 194 6.94 17.95 12.65
CA ASN A 194 8.03 18.14 13.59
C ASN A 194 8.77 19.47 13.35
N ASN A 195 8.99 19.84 12.09
CA ASN A 195 9.63 21.11 11.75
C ASN A 195 8.74 22.30 12.14
N LEU A 196 7.43 22.22 11.93
CA LEU A 196 6.48 23.24 12.38
C LEU A 196 6.48 23.39 13.91
N MET A 197 6.46 22.28 14.66
CA MET A 197 6.57 22.34 16.13
C MET A 197 7.91 22.92 16.59
N HIS A 198 9.00 22.64 15.87
CA HIS A 198 10.30 23.24 16.17
C HIS A 198 10.28 24.76 15.96
N MET A 199 9.66 25.24 14.86
CA MET A 199 9.44 26.67 14.64
C MET A 199 8.62 27.32 15.75
N GLN A 200 7.54 26.67 16.20
CA GLN A 200 6.72 27.16 17.30
C GLN A 200 7.56 27.39 18.56
N ARG A 201 8.39 26.42 18.95
CA ARG A 201 9.28 26.56 20.12
C ARG A 201 10.28 27.71 19.95
N ILE A 202 10.80 27.91 18.74
CA ILE A 202 11.67 29.05 18.42
C ILE A 202 10.92 30.37 18.66
N MET A 203 9.65 30.45 18.27
CA MET A 203 8.82 31.65 18.42
C MET A 203 8.42 31.92 19.89
N GLU A 204 8.11 30.87 20.67
CA GLU A 204 7.77 31.00 22.09
C GLU A 204 8.97 31.44 22.95
N ASN A 205 10.15 30.91 22.66
CA ASN A 205 11.38 31.29 23.38
C ASN A 205 11.77 32.76 23.13
N ASP A 206 11.32 33.35 22.02
CA ASP A 206 11.54 34.77 21.69
C ASP A 206 10.64 35.73 22.49
N ILE A 207 9.64 35.23 23.21
CA ILE A 207 8.85 36.03 24.17
C ILE A 207 9.62 36.22 25.49
N LYS A 208 10.66 35.39 25.75
CA LYS A 208 11.45 35.37 27.00
C LYS A 208 12.88 36.00 27.00
N PRO A 209 13.35 36.92 26.13
CA PRO A 209 14.69 37.49 26.30
C PRO A 209 14.70 38.77 27.15
N TYR A 210 15.62 38.79 28.11
CA TYR A 210 16.00 39.90 28.98
C TYR A 210 16.82 40.99 28.25
N VAL A 211 16.50 41.27 26.97
CA VAL A 211 17.07 42.23 25.98
C VAL A 211 17.58 41.52 24.70
N PRO A 212 16.85 41.68 23.57
CA PRO A 212 17.34 41.35 22.23
C PRO A 212 17.43 42.60 21.33
N SER A 213 18.48 42.69 20.49
CA SER A 213 18.62 43.76 19.49
C SER A 213 17.63 43.58 18.33
N LEU A 214 17.01 44.66 17.86
CA LEU A 214 16.00 44.68 16.78
C LEU A 214 16.47 43.98 15.49
N ILE A 215 17.78 44.05 15.21
CA ILE A 215 18.44 43.43 14.04
C ILE A 215 18.39 41.90 14.13
N CYS A 216 18.55 41.32 15.31
CA CYS A 216 18.48 39.88 15.53
C CYS A 216 17.04 39.34 15.30
N HIS A 217 16.02 40.11 15.70
CA HIS A 217 14.63 39.73 15.47
C HIS A 217 14.23 39.77 13.99
N MET A 218 14.65 40.78 13.23
CA MET A 218 14.37 40.87 11.79
C MET A 218 15.01 39.71 11.00
N GLN A 219 16.28 39.39 11.29
CA GLN A 219 16.99 38.31 10.60
C GLN A 219 16.36 36.94 10.89
N ARG A 220 15.92 36.71 12.14
CA ARG A 220 15.26 35.46 12.55
C ARG A 220 13.84 35.33 11.99
N SER A 221 13.07 36.42 11.94
CA SER A 221 11.75 36.39 11.32
C SER A 221 11.82 36.11 9.82
N GLN A 222 12.85 36.63 9.13
CA GLN A 222 13.13 36.29 7.73
C GLN A 222 13.49 34.81 7.56
N PHE A 223 14.31 34.24 8.44
CA PHE A 223 14.65 32.82 8.41
C PHE A 223 13.41 31.92 8.58
N LEU A 224 12.57 32.20 9.58
CA LEU A 224 11.32 31.48 9.81
C LEU A 224 10.37 31.54 8.60
N LEU A 225 10.26 32.72 7.97
CA LEU A 225 9.43 32.89 6.78
C LEU A 225 9.93 32.04 5.60
N ILE A 226 11.25 32.00 5.37
CA ILE A 226 11.86 31.17 4.32
C ILE A 226 11.59 29.70 4.59
N GLU A 227 11.83 29.26 5.83
CA GLU A 227 11.62 27.87 6.22
C GLU A 227 10.14 27.47 6.09
N LEU A 228 9.20 28.35 6.45
CA LEU A 228 7.77 28.10 6.32
C LEU A 228 7.33 27.96 4.85
N ARG A 229 7.87 28.80 3.96
CA ARG A 229 7.66 28.66 2.50
C ARG A 229 8.19 27.33 1.97
N ILE A 230 9.33 26.87 2.48
CA ILE A 230 9.89 25.56 2.14
C ILE A 230 8.94 24.43 2.60
N LEU A 231 8.45 24.47 3.85
CA LEU A 231 7.52 23.47 4.38
C LEU A 231 6.21 23.43 3.61
N LYS A 232 5.64 24.60 3.26
CA LYS A 232 4.44 24.73 2.45
C LYS A 232 4.61 24.10 1.05
N LYS A 233 5.76 24.37 0.42
CA LYS A 233 6.11 23.75 -0.88
C LYS A 233 6.28 22.24 -0.76
N GLN A 234 6.97 21.76 0.27
CA GLN A 234 7.12 20.32 0.55
C GLN A 234 5.75 19.64 0.74
N HIS A 235 4.86 20.25 1.52
CA HIS A 235 3.50 19.75 1.71
C HIS A 235 2.72 19.68 0.39
N LEU A 236 2.87 20.66 -0.50
CA LEU A 236 2.23 20.64 -1.83
C LEU A 236 2.73 19.47 -2.67
N THR A 237 4.05 19.26 -2.72
CA THR A 237 4.66 18.14 -3.46
C THR A 237 4.18 16.79 -2.91
N LEU A 238 4.10 16.63 -1.58
CA LEU A 238 3.54 15.43 -0.95
C LEU A 238 2.07 15.24 -1.30
N SER A 239 1.26 16.29 -1.24
CA SER A 239 -0.17 16.25 -1.57
C SER A 239 -0.40 15.84 -3.03
N ASN A 240 0.41 16.34 -3.96
CA ASN A 240 0.38 15.93 -5.36
C ASN A 240 0.79 14.46 -5.53
N THR A 241 1.77 14.00 -4.76
CA THR A 241 2.20 12.60 -4.75
C THR A 241 1.10 11.68 -4.23
N VAL A 242 0.37 12.06 -3.17
CA VAL A 242 -0.83 11.36 -2.68
C VAL A 242 -1.89 11.24 -3.78
N LYS A 243 -2.16 12.31 -4.53
CA LYS A 243 -3.12 12.28 -5.64
C LYS A 243 -2.68 11.32 -6.75
N MET A 244 -1.41 11.37 -7.15
CA MET A 244 -0.87 10.44 -8.14
C MET A 244 -0.95 8.98 -7.68
N LEU A 245 -0.65 8.73 -6.40
CA LEU A 245 -0.75 7.41 -5.77
C LEU A 245 -2.19 6.90 -5.82
N ASN A 246 -3.17 7.71 -5.41
CA ASN A 246 -4.59 7.34 -5.45
C ASN A 246 -5.08 7.02 -6.87
N ILE A 247 -4.79 7.88 -7.85
CA ILE A 247 -5.21 7.66 -9.24
C ILE A 247 -4.62 6.36 -9.78
N THR A 248 -3.37 6.09 -9.45
CA THR A 248 -2.64 4.92 -9.95
C THR A 248 -3.11 3.64 -9.26
N PHE A 249 -3.13 3.57 -7.93
CA PHE A 249 -3.42 2.31 -7.24
C PHE A 249 -4.90 2.04 -7.00
N SER A 250 -5.77 3.04 -7.16
CA SER A 250 -7.21 2.89 -6.87
C SER A 250 -7.89 1.73 -7.61
N PRO A 251 -7.72 1.51 -8.93
CA PRO A 251 -8.42 0.43 -9.62
C PRO A 251 -8.02 -0.95 -9.07
N GLN A 252 -6.73 -1.12 -8.79
CA GLN A 252 -6.17 -2.34 -8.24
C GLN A 252 -6.61 -2.60 -6.80
N LEU A 253 -6.62 -1.56 -5.96
CA LEU A 253 -7.09 -1.66 -4.58
C LEU A 253 -8.58 -1.99 -4.51
N LEU A 254 -9.40 -1.40 -5.40
CA LEU A 254 -10.82 -1.69 -5.49
C LEU A 254 -11.05 -3.17 -5.87
N ALA A 255 -10.34 -3.66 -6.88
CA ALA A 255 -10.39 -5.06 -7.28
C ALA A 255 -9.90 -5.99 -6.15
N THR A 256 -8.81 -5.62 -5.46
CA THR A 256 -8.29 -6.38 -4.31
C THR A 256 -9.33 -6.50 -3.21
N LEU A 257 -9.99 -5.40 -2.85
CA LEU A 257 -11.05 -5.42 -1.85
C LEU A 257 -12.19 -6.32 -2.30
N ALA A 258 -12.65 -6.19 -3.54
CA ALA A 258 -13.72 -7.03 -4.08
C ALA A 258 -13.38 -8.53 -4.00
N VAL A 259 -12.18 -8.93 -4.41
CA VAL A 259 -11.71 -10.33 -4.31
C VAL A 259 -11.68 -10.79 -2.86
N THR A 260 -11.08 -9.97 -1.98
CA THR A 260 -10.94 -10.32 -0.56
C THR A 260 -12.32 -10.54 0.09
N PHE A 261 -13.30 -9.68 -0.21
CA PHE A 261 -14.66 -9.85 0.29
C PHE A 261 -15.31 -11.13 -0.24
N THR A 262 -15.12 -11.40 -1.53
CA THR A 262 -15.65 -12.61 -2.17
C THR A 262 -15.04 -13.87 -1.53
N GLU A 263 -13.71 -13.92 -1.37
CA GLU A 263 -12.98 -15.01 -0.73
C GLU A 263 -13.44 -15.23 0.71
N ILE A 264 -13.49 -14.17 1.53
CA ILE A 264 -13.98 -14.24 2.92
C ILE A 264 -15.40 -14.80 2.96
N THR A 265 -16.28 -14.36 2.07
CA THR A 265 -17.68 -14.79 2.05
C THR A 265 -17.81 -16.27 1.69
N PHE A 266 -17.10 -16.72 0.65
CA PHE A 266 -17.14 -18.13 0.24
C PHE A 266 -16.48 -19.06 1.26
N GLU A 267 -15.33 -18.67 1.83
CA GLU A 267 -14.66 -19.47 2.87
C GLU A 267 -15.54 -19.61 4.12
N LEU A 268 -16.14 -18.52 4.61
CA LEU A 268 -17.08 -18.59 5.73
C LEU A 268 -18.28 -19.50 5.43
N TYR A 269 -18.85 -19.37 4.23
CA TYR A 269 -20.00 -20.17 3.81
C TYR A 269 -19.69 -21.66 3.74
N LYS A 270 -18.53 -22.06 3.17
CA LYS A 270 -18.09 -23.47 3.13
C LYS A 270 -17.97 -24.04 4.54
N HIS A 271 -17.29 -23.31 5.43
CA HIS A 271 -17.07 -23.74 6.81
C HIS A 271 -18.39 -23.87 7.58
N LEU A 272 -19.35 -22.96 7.37
CA LEU A 272 -20.68 -23.03 8.00
C LEU A 272 -21.49 -24.25 7.54
N ILE A 273 -21.44 -24.61 6.25
CA ILE A 273 -22.10 -25.83 5.75
C ILE A 273 -21.46 -27.08 6.35
N GLN A 274 -20.13 -27.17 6.32
CA GLN A 274 -19.41 -28.31 6.89
C GLN A 274 -19.76 -28.51 8.37
N TRP A 275 -19.90 -27.42 9.12
CA TRP A 275 -20.35 -27.46 10.51
C TRP A 275 -21.79 -27.97 10.68
N ARG A 276 -22.70 -27.61 9.77
CA ARG A 276 -24.13 -27.99 9.84
C ARG A 276 -24.38 -29.45 9.48
N ASP A 277 -23.66 -29.99 8.51
CA ASP A 277 -23.92 -31.34 7.98
C ASP A 277 -23.29 -32.45 8.86
N GLY A 278 -22.49 -32.11 9.87
CA GLY A 278 -21.96 -33.04 10.88
C GLY A 278 -21.08 -34.18 10.35
N LEU A 279 -20.81 -34.23 9.04
CA LEU A 279 -20.30 -35.41 8.33
C LEU A 279 -18.76 -35.49 8.24
N SER A 280 -18.00 -34.46 8.62
CA SER A 280 -16.53 -34.43 8.45
C SER A 280 -15.70 -34.61 9.72
N PHE A 281 -16.32 -34.92 10.87
CA PHE A 281 -15.55 -35.13 12.11
C PHE A 281 -14.79 -36.47 12.15
N ILE A 282 -14.99 -37.34 11.15
CA ILE A 282 -14.42 -38.70 11.13
C ILE A 282 -13.28 -38.74 10.10
N LEU A 283 -12.08 -38.42 10.61
CA LEU A 283 -10.75 -38.89 10.19
C LEU A 283 -9.81 -38.08 9.25
N ASP A 284 -10.16 -36.95 8.61
CA ASP A 284 -9.19 -36.30 7.66
C ASP A 284 -9.05 -34.76 7.69
N ASP A 285 -9.82 -34.02 8.50
CA ASP A 285 -10.09 -32.59 8.21
C ASP A 285 -9.23 -31.53 8.95
N LYS A 286 -8.29 -31.94 9.80
CA LYS A 286 -7.49 -30.98 10.61
C LYS A 286 -6.64 -30.02 9.75
N MET A 287 -6.18 -30.49 8.58
CA MET A 287 -5.37 -29.67 7.66
C MET A 287 -6.23 -28.67 6.88
N SER A 288 -7.50 -29.01 6.62
CA SER A 288 -8.48 -28.12 6.00
C SER A 288 -8.84 -26.97 6.94
N ASP A 289 -9.11 -27.27 8.22
CA ASP A 289 -9.37 -26.25 9.25
C ASP A 289 -8.19 -25.29 9.44
N ILE A 290 -6.97 -25.82 9.47
CA ILE A 290 -5.74 -25.01 9.55
C ILE A 290 -5.61 -24.12 8.29
N HIS A 291 -5.87 -24.66 7.10
CA HIS A 291 -5.82 -23.90 5.86
C HIS A 291 -6.86 -22.77 5.84
N PHE A 292 -8.10 -23.05 6.27
CA PHE A 292 -9.16 -22.06 6.43
C PHE A 292 -8.74 -20.93 7.39
N LEU A 293 -8.26 -21.27 8.59
CA LEU A 293 -7.81 -20.28 9.57
C LEU A 293 -6.65 -19.41 9.04
N MET A 294 -5.71 -20.02 8.33
CA MET A 294 -4.58 -19.31 7.73
C MET A 294 -5.00 -18.38 6.60
N SER A 295 -5.91 -18.84 5.73
CA SER A 295 -6.47 -18.04 4.63
C SER A 295 -7.27 -16.85 5.15
N MET A 296 -8.20 -17.10 6.09
CA MET A 296 -9.00 -16.08 6.74
C MET A 296 -8.13 -15.06 7.50
N GLY A 297 -7.14 -15.55 8.25
CA GLY A 297 -6.18 -14.69 8.94
C GLY A 297 -5.42 -13.79 7.99
N TYR A 298 -4.96 -14.33 6.86
CA TYR A 298 -4.26 -13.56 5.82
C TYR A 298 -5.15 -12.48 5.20
N GLU A 299 -6.38 -12.82 4.80
CA GLU A 299 -7.32 -11.87 4.20
C GLU A 299 -7.68 -10.72 5.15
N VAL A 300 -7.92 -11.04 6.43
CA VAL A 300 -8.19 -10.04 7.47
C VAL A 300 -6.96 -9.15 7.72
N LEU A 301 -5.77 -9.74 7.85
CA LEU A 301 -4.52 -8.98 8.03
C LEU A 301 -4.24 -8.06 6.84
N LYS A 302 -4.53 -8.51 5.61
CA LYS A 302 -4.41 -7.71 4.39
C LYS A 302 -5.27 -6.45 4.45
N ILE A 303 -6.57 -6.58 4.77
CA ILE A 303 -7.47 -5.43 4.93
C ILE A 303 -6.99 -4.51 6.05
N ILE A 304 -6.63 -5.08 7.22
CA ILE A 304 -6.16 -4.31 8.37
C ILE A 304 -4.93 -3.48 8.00
N LEU A 305 -3.94 -4.06 7.31
CA LEU A 305 -2.72 -3.35 6.93
C LEU A 305 -3.02 -2.18 5.98
N ILE A 306 -3.88 -2.37 4.98
CA ILE A 306 -4.27 -1.30 4.05
C ILE A 306 -4.98 -0.18 4.82
N VAL A 307 -6.02 -0.52 5.59
CA VAL A 307 -6.84 0.47 6.33
C VAL A 307 -6.01 1.20 7.39
N TRP A 308 -5.19 0.48 8.16
CA TRP A 308 -4.35 1.05 9.21
C TRP A 308 -3.34 2.05 8.64
N THR A 309 -2.67 1.69 7.54
CA THR A 309 -1.69 2.60 6.92
C THR A 309 -2.38 3.85 6.39
N CYS A 310 -3.57 3.73 5.79
CA CYS A 310 -4.35 4.86 5.31
C CYS A 310 -4.85 5.78 6.45
N GLU A 311 -5.42 5.21 7.51
CA GLU A 311 -5.93 5.97 8.66
C GLU A 311 -4.80 6.68 9.40
N THR A 312 -3.65 6.01 9.62
CA THR A 312 -2.51 6.66 10.28
C THR A 312 -1.92 7.80 9.46
N ASN A 313 -1.88 7.70 8.13
CA ASN A 313 -1.47 8.81 7.28
C ASN A 313 -2.47 9.98 7.33
N LYS A 314 -3.77 9.69 7.30
CA LYS A 314 -4.83 10.70 7.44
C LYS A 314 -4.73 11.44 8.79
N ASN A 315 -4.52 10.71 9.88
CA ASN A 315 -4.33 11.31 11.20
C ASN A 315 -3.09 12.21 11.25
N GLN A 316 -2.00 11.81 10.60
CA GLN A 316 -0.78 12.64 10.50
C GLN A 316 -1.03 13.96 9.74
N VAL A 317 -1.83 13.93 8.68
CA VAL A 317 -2.20 15.15 7.94
C VAL A 317 -3.09 16.07 8.79
N LEU A 318 -4.02 15.50 9.57
CA LEU A 318 -4.85 16.28 10.50
C LEU A 318 -4.00 16.95 11.59
N GLU A 319 -2.98 16.27 12.12
CA GLU A 319 -2.05 16.79 13.11
C GLU A 319 -1.24 18.00 12.59
N ILE A 320 -0.91 18.03 11.29
CA ILE A 320 -0.28 19.21 10.67
C ILE A 320 -1.24 20.40 10.70
N SER A 321 -2.53 20.16 10.41
CA SER A 321 -3.54 21.23 10.43
C SER A 321 -3.70 21.82 11.82
N THR A 322 -3.72 20.99 12.86
CA THR A 322 -3.81 21.48 14.25
C THR A 322 -2.56 22.25 14.63
N THR A 323 -1.37 21.71 14.31
CA THR A 323 -0.09 22.36 14.62
C THR A 323 0.04 23.71 13.92
N ILE A 324 -0.45 23.88 12.70
CA ILE A 324 -0.44 25.18 12.01
C ILE A 324 -1.34 26.19 12.70
N HIS A 325 -2.52 25.77 13.18
CA HIS A 325 -3.38 26.66 13.95
C HIS A 325 -2.74 27.07 15.28
N ASP A 326 -2.05 26.15 15.95
CA ASP A 326 -1.30 26.45 17.17
C ASP A 326 -0.17 27.46 16.88
N VAL A 327 0.65 27.21 15.86
CA VAL A 327 1.72 28.14 15.44
C VAL A 327 1.15 29.51 15.03
N LEU A 328 0.01 29.54 14.36
CA LEU A 328 -0.68 30.78 13.95
C LEU A 328 -1.10 31.61 15.17
N ASN A 329 -1.59 30.97 16.24
CA ASN A 329 -1.98 31.65 17.47
C ASN A 329 -0.79 32.27 18.22
N HIS A 330 0.40 31.69 18.08
CA HIS A 330 1.63 32.19 18.70
C HIS A 330 2.40 33.19 17.81
N ALA A 331 2.07 33.30 16.53
CA ALA A 331 2.74 34.23 15.63
C ALA A 331 2.43 35.68 15.99
N THR A 332 3.46 36.52 16.12
CA THR A 332 3.31 37.97 16.33
C THR A 332 3.55 38.78 15.06
N ASN A 333 4.38 38.28 14.15
CA ASN A 333 4.73 38.95 12.89
C ASN A 333 3.63 38.76 11.83
N GLU A 334 3.13 39.86 11.27
CA GLU A 334 2.07 39.89 10.24
C GLU A 334 2.39 39.02 9.01
N GLN A 335 3.62 39.07 8.51
CA GLN A 335 4.03 38.31 7.32
C GLN A 335 4.06 36.80 7.59
N ILE A 336 4.46 36.39 8.79
CA ILE A 336 4.45 34.99 9.20
C ILE A 336 3.00 34.50 9.36
N LYS A 337 2.12 35.32 9.94
CA LYS A 337 0.68 35.02 10.02
C LYS A 337 0.05 34.82 8.65
N GLU A 338 0.32 35.72 7.70
CA GLU A 338 -0.22 35.63 6.35
C GLU A 338 0.23 34.33 5.65
N GLU A 339 1.53 33.99 5.73
CA GLU A 339 2.04 32.76 5.10
C GLU A 339 1.48 31.49 5.79
N LEU A 340 1.33 31.48 7.12
CA LEU A 340 0.66 30.41 7.86
C LEU A 340 -0.80 30.26 7.46
N TYR A 341 -1.53 31.36 7.27
CA TYR A 341 -2.90 31.35 6.80
C TYR A 341 -3.00 30.73 5.40
N LEU A 342 -2.13 31.13 4.47
CA LEU A 342 -2.05 30.51 3.14
C LEU A 342 -1.71 29.02 3.20
N PHE A 343 -0.83 28.61 4.14
CA PHE A 343 -0.50 27.21 4.33
C PHE A 343 -1.70 26.41 4.86
N SER A 344 -2.42 26.94 5.86
CA SER A 344 -3.66 26.35 6.36
C SER A 344 -4.70 26.17 5.25
N LEU A 345 -4.89 27.20 4.42
CA LEU A 345 -5.80 27.16 3.28
C LEU A 345 -5.41 26.06 2.27
N GLN A 346 -4.11 25.94 1.98
CA GLN A 346 -3.59 24.88 1.10
C GLN A 346 -3.88 23.47 1.65
N ILE A 347 -3.73 23.24 2.95
CA ILE A 347 -4.03 21.93 3.57
C ILE A 347 -5.51 21.60 3.45
N MET A 348 -6.38 22.58 3.71
CA MET A 348 -7.83 22.41 3.54
C MET A 348 -8.21 22.07 2.09
N HIS A 349 -7.59 22.71 1.10
CA HIS A 349 -7.87 22.44 -0.32
C HIS A 349 -7.28 21.12 -0.81
N CYS A 350 -6.13 20.70 -0.30
CA CYS A 350 -5.45 19.51 -0.83
C CYS A 350 -6.18 18.20 -0.50
N LYS A 351 -7.01 18.16 0.56
CA LYS A 351 -7.76 16.98 1.05
C LYS A 351 -7.00 15.68 0.74
N ASN A 352 -5.93 15.41 1.49
CA ASN A 352 -5.05 14.24 1.30
C ASN A 352 -5.73 12.93 1.77
N THR A 353 -6.97 12.70 1.35
CA THR A 353 -7.72 11.50 1.65
C THR A 353 -7.25 10.36 0.75
N LEU A 354 -6.69 9.32 1.37
CA LEU A 354 -6.40 8.08 0.68
C LEU A 354 -7.73 7.38 0.41
N SER A 355 -8.07 7.28 -0.87
CA SER A 355 -9.35 6.77 -1.32
C SER A 355 -9.16 5.95 -2.58
N THR A 356 -9.97 4.91 -2.70
CA THR A 356 -10.25 4.28 -3.99
C THR A 356 -11.45 4.98 -4.60
N LYS A 357 -11.52 5.11 -5.94
CA LYS A 357 -12.68 5.64 -6.68
C LYS A 357 -13.98 5.07 -6.09
N GLY A 358 -14.70 5.89 -5.31
CA GLY A 358 -15.96 5.54 -4.66
C GLY A 358 -15.91 5.17 -3.17
N PHE A 359 -14.75 4.83 -2.58
CA PHE A 359 -14.64 4.42 -1.17
C PHE A 359 -13.46 5.08 -0.44
N SER A 360 -13.73 5.62 0.75
CA SER A 360 -12.69 6.02 1.69
C SER A 360 -12.06 4.78 2.33
N MET A 361 -10.74 4.63 2.24
CA MET A 361 -10.01 3.54 2.90
C MET A 361 -9.76 3.90 4.36
N ASN A 362 -10.81 3.86 5.18
CA ASN A 362 -10.78 4.29 6.58
C ASN A 362 -11.35 3.21 7.51
N ALA A 363 -11.31 3.47 8.81
CA ALA A 363 -11.88 2.57 9.83
C ALA A 363 -13.36 2.21 9.58
N THR A 364 -14.13 3.09 8.91
CA THR A 364 -15.52 2.81 8.52
C THR A 364 -15.63 1.64 7.55
N LEU A 365 -14.67 1.46 6.64
CA LEU A 365 -14.62 0.29 5.77
C LEU A 365 -14.49 -1.00 6.59
N LEU A 366 -13.59 -1.02 7.58
CA LEU A 366 -13.39 -2.18 8.45
C LEU A 366 -14.65 -2.49 9.28
N ALA A 367 -15.29 -1.46 9.83
CA ALA A 367 -16.55 -1.62 10.55
C ALA A 367 -17.66 -2.18 9.64
N ALA A 368 -17.75 -1.72 8.40
CA ALA A 368 -18.71 -2.23 7.42
C ALA A 368 -18.43 -3.69 7.03
N VAL A 369 -17.15 -4.06 6.84
CA VAL A 369 -16.73 -5.46 6.61
C VAL A 369 -17.19 -6.33 7.76
N SER A 370 -16.80 -5.96 8.98
CA SER A 370 -17.10 -6.68 10.21
C SER A 370 -18.60 -6.88 10.37
N ASN A 371 -19.39 -5.81 10.29
CA ASN A 371 -20.83 -5.88 10.49
C ASN A 371 -21.53 -6.77 9.45
N LYS A 372 -21.11 -6.72 8.18
CA LYS A 372 -21.67 -7.58 7.13
C LYS A 372 -21.27 -9.04 7.30
N SER A 373 -20.01 -9.31 7.67
CA SER A 373 -19.56 -10.68 7.97
C SER A 373 -20.30 -11.27 9.16
N PHE A 374 -20.54 -10.50 10.23
CA PHE A 374 -21.35 -10.95 11.36
C PHE A 374 -22.83 -11.17 11.01
N ALA A 375 -23.38 -10.37 10.09
CA ALA A 375 -24.75 -10.56 9.63
C ALA A 375 -24.93 -11.84 8.79
N LEU A 376 -23.88 -12.34 8.14
CA LEU A 376 -23.90 -13.63 7.42
C LEU A 376 -23.83 -14.85 8.35
N ILE A 377 -23.38 -14.66 9.60
CA ILE A 377 -23.24 -15.73 10.61
C ILE A 377 -24.51 -15.89 11.47
N LYS A 378 -25.39 -14.87 11.50
CA LYS A 378 -26.73 -14.96 12.09
C LYS A 378 -27.72 -15.58 11.11
#